data_AF-A0A1E3PEZ2-F1
#
_entry.id   AF-A0A1E3PEZ2-F1
#
_cell.length_a   1.000
_cell.length_b   1.000
_cell.length_c   1.000
_cell.angle_alpha   90.00
_cell.angle_beta   90.00
_cell.angle_gamma   90.00
#
_symmetry.space_group_name_H-M   'P 1'
#
loop_
_entity.id
_entity.type
_entity.pdbx_description
1 polymer ?
#
loop_
_entity_poly.entity_id
_entity_poly.type
_entity_poly.pdbx_seq_one_letter_code
_entity_poly.pdbx_strand_id
1 'polypeptide(L)'
;MKIRKSFAITFVALCFLSAYLGFADIHLPHDKLIHFVTFFLLSLVFYWIIDAPRKRCVHFSLIVCTMFGGVGSEFLQGFLPYRSFDYRDILCNVAGSTIAIGLSGLYHQRMLKRKRVTRYQALHQFDAATDLEEGTANVEMPDLFKNDQPSVENMTRTSNVPSRSISPTETSSQEGYESAIESSSGLTKG
;
A
#
# COMPACT_ATOMS: atom_id res chain seq x y z
N MET A 1 -7.31 -4.38 13.34
CA MET A 1 -7.13 -4.98 11.99
C MET A 1 -8.34 -5.84 11.73
N LYS A 2 -9.08 -5.61 10.64
CA LYS A 2 -10.25 -6.43 10.31
C LYS A 2 -9.80 -7.64 9.49
N ILE A 3 -10.39 -8.80 9.74
CA ILE A 3 -10.09 -10.05 9.03
C ILE A 3 -11.22 -10.34 8.05
N ARG A 4 -10.89 -10.65 6.80
CA ARG A 4 -11.85 -11.03 5.77
C ARG A 4 -12.12 -12.54 5.87
N LYS A 5 -13.22 -12.90 6.55
CA LYS A 5 -13.55 -14.29 6.91
C LYS A 5 -13.53 -15.25 5.72
N SER A 6 -14.06 -14.85 4.57
CA SER A 6 -14.09 -15.71 3.37
C SER A 6 -12.68 -16.13 2.93
N PHE A 7 -11.73 -15.19 2.86
CA PHE A 7 -10.34 -15.49 2.50
C PHE A 7 -9.65 -16.36 3.57
N ALA A 8 -9.95 -16.12 4.85
CA ALA A 8 -9.40 -16.94 5.93
C ALA A 8 -9.85 -18.41 5.83
N ILE A 9 -11.14 -18.65 5.55
CA ILE A 9 -11.67 -20.00 5.37
C ILE A 9 -11.01 -20.68 4.16
N THR A 10 -10.94 -19.98 3.02
CA THR A 10 -10.26 -20.51 1.82
C THR A 10 -8.80 -20.82 2.09
N PHE A 11 -8.09 -19.97 2.84
CA PHE A 11 -6.70 -20.20 3.19
C PHE A 11 -6.51 -21.44 4.05
N VAL A 12 -7.35 -21.63 5.07
CA VAL A 12 -7.31 -22.83 5.92
C VAL A 12 -7.55 -24.09 5.10
N ALA A 13 -8.53 -24.08 4.19
CA ALA A 13 -8.77 -25.20 3.28
C ALA A 13 -7.54 -25.49 2.38
N LEU A 14 -6.91 -24.44 1.84
CA LEU A 14 -5.68 -24.57 1.07
C LEU A 14 -4.50 -25.08 1.90
N CYS A 15 -4.40 -24.74 3.19
CA CYS A 15 -3.37 -25.29 4.08
C CYS A 15 -3.55 -26.81 4.26
N PHE A 16 -4.78 -27.29 4.44
CA PHE A 16 -5.02 -28.74 4.52
C PHE A 16 -4.69 -29.44 3.20
N LEU A 17 -5.08 -28.86 2.07
CA LEU A 17 -4.72 -29.38 0.75
C LEU A 17 -3.20 -29.41 0.55
N SER A 18 -2.51 -28.32 0.89
CA SER A 18 -1.05 -28.23 0.80
C SER A 18 -0.35 -29.24 1.70
N ALA A 19 -0.85 -29.45 2.92
CA ALA A 19 -0.31 -30.44 3.84
C ALA A 19 -0.48 -31.85 3.30
N TYR A 20 -1.65 -32.16 2.74
CA TYR A 20 -1.89 -33.45 2.08
C TYR A 20 -0.96 -33.65 0.88
N LEU A 21 -0.81 -32.66 -0.01
CA LEU A 21 0.07 -32.75 -1.17
C LEU A 21 1.56 -32.88 -0.80
N GLY A 22 2.02 -32.18 0.24
CA GLY A 22 3.43 -32.13 0.60
C GLY A 22 3.90 -33.25 1.54
N PHE A 23 3.02 -33.74 2.42
CA PHE A 23 3.41 -34.72 3.45
C PHE A 23 2.85 -36.13 3.21
N ALA A 24 1.89 -36.31 2.30
CA ALA A 24 1.48 -37.67 1.94
C ALA A 24 2.57 -38.36 1.10
N ASP A 25 2.68 -39.68 1.25
CA ASP A 25 3.55 -40.52 0.44
C ASP A 25 2.94 -40.76 -0.95
N ILE A 26 2.86 -39.69 -1.74
CA ILE A 26 2.31 -39.68 -3.10
C ILE A 26 3.33 -39.11 -4.08
N HIS A 27 3.41 -39.73 -5.25
CA HIS A 27 4.30 -39.28 -6.33
C HIS A 27 3.44 -38.59 -7.38
N LEU A 28 3.52 -37.27 -7.45
CA LEU A 28 2.77 -36.47 -8.40
C LEU A 28 3.63 -36.11 -9.63
N PRO A 29 3.06 -36.14 -10.84
CA PRO A 29 3.75 -35.61 -12.01
C PRO A 29 3.91 -34.09 -11.85
N HIS A 30 5.05 -33.56 -12.29
CA HIS A 30 5.36 -32.12 -12.24
C HIS A 30 5.41 -31.49 -10.82
N ASP A 31 6.01 -32.20 -9.87
CA ASP A 31 6.22 -31.78 -8.48
C ASP A 31 6.60 -30.29 -8.29
N LYS A 32 7.59 -29.81 -9.06
CA LYS A 32 8.04 -28.40 -9.05
C LYS A 32 6.94 -27.39 -9.39
N LEU A 33 6.07 -27.73 -10.34
CA LEU A 33 4.95 -26.87 -10.72
C LEU A 33 3.89 -26.88 -9.61
N ILE A 34 3.67 -28.02 -8.97
CA ILE A 34 2.75 -28.14 -7.85
C ILE A 34 3.22 -27.29 -6.68
N HIS A 35 4.52 -27.36 -6.34
CA HIS A 35 5.15 -26.49 -5.35
C HIS A 35 4.93 -25.01 -5.67
N PHE A 36 5.23 -24.61 -6.92
CA PHE A 36 5.00 -23.23 -7.37
C PHE A 36 3.55 -22.78 -7.24
N VAL A 37 2.59 -23.55 -7.79
CA VAL A 37 1.17 -23.19 -7.82
C VAL A 37 0.56 -23.19 -6.42
N THR A 38 0.91 -24.16 -5.59
CA THR A 38 0.43 -24.26 -4.20
C THR A 38 0.84 -23.03 -3.41
N PHE A 39 2.13 -22.67 -3.43
CA PHE A 39 2.63 -21.52 -2.71
C PHE A 39 2.19 -20.18 -3.30
N PHE A 40 1.95 -20.12 -4.61
CA PHE A 40 1.30 -18.99 -5.26
C PHE A 40 -0.12 -18.76 -4.72
N LEU A 41 -0.97 -19.80 -4.71
CA LEU A 41 -2.35 -19.70 -4.24
C LEU A 41 -2.45 -19.42 -2.74
N LEU A 42 -1.63 -20.10 -1.91
CA LEU A 42 -1.56 -19.84 -0.47
C LEU A 42 -1.23 -18.37 -0.20
N SER A 43 -0.18 -17.85 -0.84
CA SER A 43 0.29 -16.48 -0.62
C SER A 43 -0.68 -15.44 -1.17
N LEU A 44 -1.31 -15.72 -2.31
CA LEU A 44 -2.35 -14.88 -2.90
C LEU A 44 -3.52 -14.73 -1.92
N VAL A 45 -4.09 -15.84 -1.45
CA VAL A 45 -5.24 -15.81 -0.54
C VAL A 45 -4.84 -15.20 0.80
N PHE A 46 -3.68 -15.55 1.35
CA PHE A 46 -3.19 -15.04 2.62
C PHE A 46 -3.06 -13.52 2.64
N TYR A 47 -2.52 -12.93 1.57
CA TYR A 47 -2.37 -11.47 1.47
C TYR A 47 -3.70 -10.74 1.67
N TRP A 48 -4.81 -11.32 1.21
CA TRP A 48 -6.15 -10.73 1.28
C TRP A 48 -6.90 -11.00 2.58
N ILE A 49 -6.37 -11.82 3.48
CA ILE A 49 -6.99 -12.11 4.79
C ILE A 49 -7.06 -10.84 5.65
N ILE A 50 -5.97 -10.07 5.67
CA ILE A 50 -5.79 -8.97 6.61
C ILE A 50 -6.08 -7.63 5.92
N ASP A 51 -7.00 -6.87 6.51
CA ASP A 51 -7.22 -5.48 6.14
C ASP A 51 -6.24 -4.57 6.88
N ALA A 52 -5.05 -4.39 6.29
CA ALA A 52 -3.94 -3.62 6.83
C ALA A 52 -3.22 -2.81 5.72
N PRO A 53 -2.39 -1.82 6.07
CA PRO A 53 -1.63 -1.07 5.07
C PRO A 53 -0.70 -2.00 4.29
N ARG A 54 -0.57 -1.76 2.97
CA ARG A 54 0.21 -2.59 2.02
C ARG A 54 1.55 -3.05 2.58
N LYS A 55 2.36 -2.13 3.14
CA LYS A 55 3.70 -2.46 3.65
C LYS A 55 3.62 -3.60 4.69
N ARG A 56 2.67 -3.50 5.62
CA ARG A 56 2.48 -4.51 6.67
C ARG A 56 1.97 -5.83 6.10
N CYS A 57 1.03 -5.81 5.15
CA CYS A 57 0.55 -7.02 4.48
C CYS A 57 1.67 -7.74 3.72
N VAL A 58 2.50 -7.00 2.97
CA VAL A 58 3.62 -7.56 2.22
C VAL A 58 4.64 -8.22 3.16
N HIS A 59 5.13 -7.51 4.18
CA HIS A 59 6.11 -8.07 5.12
C HIS A 59 5.55 -9.29 5.85
N PHE A 60 4.31 -9.22 6.33
CA PHE A 60 3.69 -10.33 7.02
C PHE A 60 3.50 -11.55 6.12
N SER A 61 3.06 -11.36 4.87
CA SER A 61 2.90 -12.44 3.90
C SER A 61 4.24 -13.07 3.50
N LEU A 62 5.31 -12.26 3.35
CA LEU A 62 6.65 -12.79 3.07
C LEU A 62 7.18 -13.63 4.23
N ILE A 63 7.00 -13.17 5.46
CA ILE A 63 7.45 -13.93 6.64
C ILE A 63 6.66 -15.23 6.74
N VAL A 64 5.33 -15.18 6.70
CA VAL A 64 4.50 -16.37 6.94
C VAL A 64 4.53 -17.33 5.76
N CYS A 65 4.29 -16.86 4.55
CA CYS A 65 4.14 -17.74 3.38
C CYS A 65 5.48 -18.09 2.73
N THR A 66 6.43 -17.15 2.65
CA THR A 66 7.71 -17.40 1.97
C THR A 66 8.74 -18.02 2.90
N MET A 67 8.97 -17.46 4.09
CA MET A 67 9.94 -18.01 5.04
C MET A 67 9.40 -19.26 5.73
N PHE A 68 8.34 -19.12 6.54
CA PHE A 68 7.84 -20.27 7.31
C PHE A 68 7.16 -21.33 6.44
N GLY A 69 6.30 -20.90 5.52
CA GLY A 69 5.69 -21.79 4.55
C GLY A 69 6.73 -22.36 3.58
N GLY A 70 7.27 -21.53 2.69
CA GLY A 70 8.03 -22.00 1.54
C GLY A 70 9.40 -22.61 1.83
N VAL A 71 10.12 -22.07 2.81
CA VAL A 71 11.41 -22.63 3.25
C VAL A 71 11.17 -23.66 4.36
N GLY A 72 10.40 -23.29 5.38
CA GLY A 72 10.17 -24.15 6.53
C GLY A 72 9.48 -25.48 6.21
N SER A 73 8.55 -25.52 5.25
CA SER A 73 7.90 -26.78 4.86
C SER A 73 8.89 -27.78 4.26
N GLU A 74 9.84 -27.30 3.45
CA GLU A 74 10.85 -28.18 2.84
C GLU A 74 11.79 -28.76 3.91
N PHE A 75 12.20 -27.93 4.88
CA PHE A 75 12.99 -28.42 6.01
C PHE A 75 12.22 -29.47 6.80
N LEU A 76 10.92 -29.25 7.05
CA LEU A 76 10.07 -30.25 7.70
C LEU A 76 9.95 -31.53 6.88
N GLN A 77 9.79 -31.42 5.56
CA GLN A 77 9.74 -32.54 4.62
C GLN A 77 11.04 -33.35 4.62
N GLY A 78 12.20 -32.70 4.70
CA GLY A 78 13.50 -33.34 4.78
C GLY A 78 13.75 -34.16 6.06
N PHE A 79 12.92 -33.99 7.10
CA PHE A 79 12.95 -34.85 8.28
C PHE A 79 12.10 -36.12 8.15
N LEU A 80 11.31 -36.27 7.08
CA LEU A 80 10.53 -37.49 6.86
C LEU A 80 11.36 -38.57 6.15
N PRO A 81 11.27 -39.84 6.56
CA PRO A 81 12.11 -40.90 6.01
C PRO A 81 11.80 -41.26 4.56
N TYR A 82 10.62 -40.88 4.07
CA TYR A 82 10.14 -41.13 2.70
C TYR A 82 10.24 -39.90 1.79
N ARG A 83 10.77 -38.77 2.28
CA ARG A 83 10.90 -37.54 1.49
C ARG A 83 12.30 -36.96 1.62
N SER A 84 12.90 -36.59 0.48
CA SER A 84 14.21 -35.95 0.43
C SER A 84 14.05 -34.44 0.31
N PHE A 85 14.92 -33.71 1.00
CA PHE A 85 15.09 -32.27 0.82
C PHE A 85 15.58 -31.93 -0.60
N ASP A 86 14.83 -31.10 -1.35
CA ASP A 86 15.25 -30.54 -2.64
C ASP A 86 15.24 -29.00 -2.61
N TYR A 87 16.40 -28.39 -2.79
CA TYR A 87 16.54 -26.93 -2.84
C TYR A 87 15.76 -26.28 -4.00
N ARG A 88 15.45 -27.05 -5.05
CA ARG A 88 14.67 -26.58 -6.20
C ARG A 88 13.20 -26.39 -5.83
N ASP A 89 12.68 -27.18 -4.90
CA ASP A 89 11.32 -27.05 -4.41
C ASP A 89 11.17 -25.78 -3.56
N ILE A 90 12.19 -25.45 -2.75
CA ILE A 90 12.29 -24.13 -2.08
C ILE A 90 12.25 -23.00 -3.11
N LEU A 91 13.02 -23.10 -4.20
CA LEU A 91 13.03 -22.04 -5.22
C LEU A 91 11.65 -21.87 -5.86
N CYS A 92 10.95 -22.96 -6.15
CA CYS A 92 9.57 -22.94 -6.64
C CYS A 92 8.59 -22.31 -5.62
N ASN A 93 8.69 -22.68 -4.34
CA ASN A 93 7.86 -22.13 -3.26
C ASN A 93 8.09 -20.62 -3.10
N VAL A 94 9.35 -20.19 -3.11
CA VAL A 94 9.75 -18.78 -3.01
C VAL A 94 9.30 -18.00 -4.24
N ALA A 95 9.50 -18.53 -5.44
CA ALA A 95 9.04 -17.88 -6.67
C ALA A 95 7.51 -17.72 -6.70
N GLY A 96 6.76 -18.77 -6.39
CA GLY A 96 5.30 -18.75 -6.35
C GLY A 96 4.77 -17.72 -5.35
N SER A 97 5.29 -17.75 -4.11
CA SER A 97 4.86 -16.84 -3.06
C SER A 97 5.21 -15.38 -3.34
N THR A 98 6.43 -15.09 -3.80
CA THR A 98 6.87 -13.72 -4.09
C THR A 98 6.11 -13.09 -5.26
N ILE A 99 5.83 -13.85 -6.33
CA ILE A 99 5.03 -13.38 -7.46
C ILE A 99 3.60 -13.08 -7.00
N ALA A 100 2.97 -13.99 -6.24
CA ALA A 100 1.63 -13.78 -5.71
C ALA A 100 1.51 -12.53 -4.83
N ILE A 101 2.46 -12.32 -3.92
CA ILE A 101 2.51 -11.15 -3.04
C ILE A 101 2.77 -9.87 -3.85
N GLY A 102 3.67 -9.92 -4.83
CA GLY A 102 3.97 -8.80 -5.73
C GLY A 102 2.74 -8.35 -6.51
N LEU A 103 2.06 -9.29 -7.19
CA LEU A 103 0.83 -9.04 -7.94
C LEU A 103 -0.28 -8.48 -7.04
N SER A 104 -0.46 -9.07 -5.85
CA SER A 104 -1.45 -8.60 -4.88
C SER A 104 -1.16 -7.19 -4.39
N GLY A 105 0.12 -6.87 -4.13
CA GLY A 105 0.58 -5.54 -3.77
C GLY A 105 0.33 -4.50 -4.87
N LEU A 106 0.60 -4.85 -6.13
CA LEU A 106 0.33 -3.99 -7.29
C LEU A 106 -1.16 -3.74 -7.49
N TYR A 107 -1.98 -4.79 -7.36
CA TYR A 107 -3.44 -4.68 -7.46
C TYR A 107 -4.01 -3.82 -6.31
N HIS A 108 -3.55 -4.03 -5.08
CA HIS A 108 -3.95 -3.24 -3.92
C HIS A 108 -3.67 -1.74 -4.13
N GLN A 109 -2.52 -1.40 -4.74
CA GLN A 109 -2.20 -0.01 -5.11
C GLN A 109 -3.15 0.56 -6.16
N ARG A 110 -3.40 -0.19 -7.24
CA ARG A 110 -4.31 0.24 -8.30
C ARG A 110 -5.73 0.45 -7.78
N MET A 111 -6.21 -0.43 -6.90
CA MET A 111 -7.52 -0.30 -6.25
C MET A 111 -7.61 0.96 -5.38
N LEU A 112 -6.58 1.26 -4.57
CA LEU A 112 -6.58 2.47 -3.74
C LEU A 112 -6.55 3.76 -4.57
N LYS A 113 -5.81 3.78 -5.68
CA LYS A 113 -5.79 4.93 -6.61
C LYS A 113 -7.17 5.20 -7.20
N ARG A 114 -7.89 4.16 -7.64
CA ARG A 114 -9.25 4.29 -8.18
C ARG A 114 -10.22 4.88 -7.14
N LYS A 115 -10.19 4.36 -5.90
CA LYS A 115 -11.05 4.87 -4.82
C LYS A 115 -10.80 6.33 -4.49
N ARG A 116 -9.55 6.80 -4.57
CA ARG A 116 -9.20 8.21 -4.36
C ARG A 116 -9.77 9.10 -5.47
N VAL A 117 -9.62 8.70 -6.73
CA VAL A 117 -10.15 9.47 -7.88
C VAL A 117 -11.68 9.59 -7.81
N THR A 118 -12.40 8.50 -7.53
CA THR A 118 -13.86 8.54 -7.35
C THR A 118 -14.28 9.46 -6.21
N ARG A 119 -13.52 9.51 -5.12
CA ARG A 119 -13.79 10.43 -4.01
C ARG A 119 -13.57 11.90 -4.40
N TYR A 120 -12.46 12.21 -5.07
CA TYR A 120 -12.21 13.58 -5.55
C TYR A 120 -13.28 14.05 -6.54
N GLN A 121 -13.71 13.17 -7.45
CA GLN A 121 -14.81 13.45 -8.36
C GLN A 121 -16.13 13.70 -7.61
N ALA A 122 -16.43 12.92 -6.57
CA ALA A 122 -17.61 13.13 -5.74
C ALA A 122 -17.57 14.45 -4.96
N LEU A 123 -16.40 14.91 -4.50
CA LEU A 123 -16.25 16.23 -3.87
C LEU A 123 -16.54 17.36 -4.84
N HIS A 124 -15.89 17.36 -6.02
CA HIS A 124 -16.12 18.41 -7.02
C HIS A 124 -17.58 18.47 -7.48
N GLN A 125 -18.26 17.32 -7.59
CA GLN A 125 -19.68 17.28 -7.93
C GLN A 125 -20.57 17.81 -6.80
N PHE A 126 -20.20 17.56 -5.55
CA PHE A 126 -20.91 18.08 -4.38
C PHE A 126 -20.76 19.60 -4.29
N ASP A 127 -19.52 20.12 -4.34
CA ASP A 127 -19.23 21.55 -4.28
C ASP A 127 -20.00 22.31 -5.36
N ALA A 128 -19.96 21.82 -6.61
CA ALA A 128 -20.69 22.42 -7.73
C ALA A 128 -22.23 22.38 -7.58
N ALA A 129 -22.77 21.39 -6.87
CA ALA A 129 -24.20 21.32 -6.58
C ALA A 129 -24.61 22.31 -5.48
N THR A 130 -23.80 22.45 -4.43
CA THR A 130 -24.01 23.46 -3.37
C THR A 130 -23.97 24.89 -3.90
N ASP A 131 -23.05 25.21 -4.82
CA ASP A 131 -22.95 26.55 -5.41
C ASP A 131 -24.18 26.93 -6.25
N LEU A 132 -24.92 25.95 -6.77
CA LEU A 132 -26.15 26.15 -7.55
C LEU A 132 -27.41 26.21 -6.67
N GLU A 133 -27.38 25.60 -5.49
CA GLU A 133 -28.53 25.45 -4.57
C GLU A 133 -28.46 26.37 -3.34
N GLU A 134 -27.60 27.40 -3.34
CA GLU A 134 -27.36 28.35 -2.23
C GLU A 134 -28.63 29.13 -1.74
N GLY A 135 -29.82 28.81 -2.26
CA GLY A 135 -31.13 29.30 -1.79
C GLY A 135 -31.95 28.32 -0.92
N THR A 136 -31.60 27.04 -0.80
CA THR A 136 -32.35 26.08 0.06
C THR A 136 -31.40 25.17 0.83
N ALA A 137 -31.24 25.44 2.13
CA ALA A 137 -30.42 24.66 3.03
C ALA A 137 -30.97 23.22 3.21
N ASN A 138 -30.25 22.23 2.68
CA ASN A 138 -29.91 20.93 3.30
C ASN A 138 -29.35 19.97 2.21
N VAL A 139 -28.14 20.23 1.72
CA VAL A 139 -27.46 19.28 0.81
C VAL A 139 -26.85 18.16 1.64
N GLU A 140 -27.45 16.97 1.58
CA GLU A 140 -26.98 15.81 2.33
C GLU A 140 -25.63 15.32 1.76
N MET A 141 -24.61 15.20 2.64
CA MET A 141 -23.29 14.72 2.25
C MET A 141 -23.36 13.27 1.71
N PRO A 142 -22.68 12.97 0.58
CA PRO A 142 -22.71 11.63 0.00
C PRO A 142 -22.23 10.55 0.97
N ASP A 143 -22.92 9.41 1.04
CA ASP A 143 -22.61 8.30 1.96
C ASP A 143 -21.17 7.75 1.85
N LEU A 144 -20.50 8.00 0.73
CA LEU A 144 -19.09 7.70 0.52
C LEU A 144 -18.16 8.43 1.53
N PHE A 145 -18.61 9.55 2.10
CA PHE A 145 -17.90 10.38 3.08
C PHE A 145 -18.33 10.16 4.54
N LYS A 146 -19.53 9.60 4.81
CA LYS A 146 -20.02 9.35 6.19
C LYS A 146 -19.09 8.45 7.02
N ASN A 147 -18.33 7.56 6.38
CA ASN A 147 -17.45 6.60 7.06
C ASN A 147 -16.01 7.10 7.34
N ASP A 148 -15.64 8.28 6.85
CA ASP A 148 -14.25 8.81 6.91
C ASP A 148 -14.16 10.13 7.70
N GLN A 149 -15.09 10.41 8.62
CA GLN A 149 -14.89 11.49 9.60
C GLN A 149 -13.64 11.17 10.43
N PRO A 150 -12.53 11.93 10.29
CA PRO A 150 -11.47 11.84 11.27
C PRO A 150 -12.08 12.29 12.59
N SER A 151 -11.95 11.46 13.63
CA SER A 151 -12.25 11.89 14.99
C SER A 151 -11.59 13.26 15.22
N VAL A 152 -12.42 14.28 15.48
CA VAL A 152 -12.05 15.71 15.63
C VAL A 152 -10.86 15.91 16.57
N GLU A 153 -10.61 14.92 17.43
CA GLU A 153 -9.46 14.80 18.33
C GLU A 153 -8.07 14.86 17.67
N ASN A 154 -7.91 14.52 16.38
CA ASN A 154 -6.61 14.59 15.70
C ASN A 154 -6.31 15.94 15.02
N MET A 155 -7.30 16.83 14.88
CA MET A 155 -7.12 18.14 14.25
C MET A 155 -6.37 19.12 15.16
N THR A 156 -6.46 18.94 16.49
CA THR A 156 -5.81 19.82 17.47
C THR A 156 -4.30 19.61 17.58
N ARG A 157 -3.74 18.56 16.96
CA ARG A 157 -2.29 18.25 17.07
C ARG A 157 -1.44 18.85 15.95
N THR A 158 -2.04 19.32 14.85
CA THR A 158 -1.29 19.86 13.70
C THR A 158 -1.32 21.39 13.58
N SER A 159 -1.93 22.12 14.52
CA SER A 159 -1.97 23.58 14.50
C SER A 159 -0.74 24.27 15.12
N ASN A 160 0.38 23.58 15.31
CA ASN A 160 1.67 24.23 15.55
C ASN A 160 2.35 24.56 14.21
N VAL A 161 1.70 25.42 13.43
CA VAL A 161 2.36 26.21 12.40
C VAL A 161 2.79 27.50 13.11
N PRO A 162 4.09 27.82 13.20
CA PRO A 162 4.52 29.08 13.81
C PRO A 162 3.95 30.25 13.00
N SER A 163 3.10 31.05 13.63
CA SER A 163 2.61 32.31 13.08
C SER A 163 3.80 33.25 12.91
N ARG A 164 4.29 33.42 11.68
CA ARG A 164 5.27 34.45 11.37
C ARG A 164 4.54 35.80 11.40
N SER A 165 4.57 36.45 12.56
CA SER A 165 4.07 37.81 12.75
C SER A 165 4.88 38.77 11.87
N ILE A 166 4.25 39.34 10.86
CA ILE A 166 4.77 40.51 10.16
C ILE A 166 4.44 41.70 11.05
N SER A 167 5.44 42.28 11.72
CA SER A 167 5.33 43.57 12.40
C SER A 167 5.73 44.68 11.42
N PRO A 168 4.90 45.72 11.25
CA PRO A 168 5.28 46.92 10.50
C PRO A 168 6.12 47.81 11.42
N THR A 169 7.36 48.10 11.04
CA THR A 169 8.16 49.13 11.70
C THR A 169 8.85 49.98 10.64
N GLU A 170 8.22 51.13 10.42
CA GLU A 170 8.77 52.47 10.22
C GLU A 170 9.98 52.68 9.29
N THR A 171 9.66 53.43 8.25
CA THR A 171 10.47 54.35 7.44
C THR A 171 11.61 55.08 8.17
N SER A 172 12.82 54.99 7.62
CA SER A 172 13.92 55.97 7.61
C SER A 172 15.15 55.24 7.03
N SER A 173 15.58 55.43 5.79
CA SER A 173 16.30 56.61 5.31
C SER A 173 16.45 56.49 3.79
N GLN A 174 16.11 57.56 3.07
CA GLN A 174 16.62 57.80 1.72
C GLN A 174 18.12 58.05 1.85
N GLU A 175 18.97 57.17 1.31
CA GLU A 175 20.33 57.49 0.84
C GLU A 175 20.92 56.21 0.22
N GLY A 176 21.22 56.24 -1.08
CA GLY A 176 21.94 55.15 -1.76
C GLY A 176 21.42 54.66 -3.11
N TYR A 177 20.54 55.41 -3.79
CA TYR A 177 20.08 55.06 -5.15
C TYR A 177 20.93 55.69 -6.28
N GLU A 178 22.11 56.24 -5.98
CA GLU A 178 22.85 57.04 -6.98
C GLU A 178 24.30 56.62 -7.23
N SER A 179 24.69 55.37 -6.97
CA SER A 179 26.07 54.94 -7.19
C SER A 179 26.26 53.54 -7.79
N ALA A 180 25.28 53.00 -8.53
CA ALA A 180 25.40 51.69 -9.16
C ALA A 180 24.91 51.59 -10.61
N ILE A 181 24.56 52.70 -11.27
CA ILE A 181 24.22 52.73 -12.71
C ILE A 181 25.02 53.82 -13.42
N GLU A 182 26.36 53.78 -13.28
CA GLU A 182 27.25 54.56 -14.15
C GLU A 182 28.63 53.90 -14.31
N SER A 183 28.67 52.56 -14.42
CA SER A 183 29.92 51.83 -14.68
C SER A 183 29.73 50.59 -15.56
N SER A 184 28.83 50.66 -16.56
CA SER A 184 28.75 49.62 -17.60
C SER A 184 28.27 50.14 -18.97
N SER A 185 28.47 51.44 -19.25
CA SER A 185 28.19 52.02 -20.56
C SER A 185 29.31 52.99 -20.94
N GLY A 186 30.47 52.46 -21.29
CA GLY A 186 31.60 53.29 -21.70
C GLY A 186 32.87 52.51 -21.98
N LEU A 187 32.87 51.68 -23.05
CA LEU A 187 34.08 51.54 -23.86
C LEU A 187 33.70 51.21 -25.31
N THR A 188 33.75 52.26 -26.11
CA THR A 188 33.63 52.31 -27.57
C THR A 188 34.94 51.97 -28.27
N LYS A 189 34.82 51.35 -29.46
CA LYS A 189 35.58 51.62 -30.70
C LYS A 189 37.12 51.53 -30.67
N GLY A 190 37.61 50.61 -31.50
CA GLY A 190 38.94 50.56 -32.11
C GLY A 190 38.93 49.47 -33.16
#